data_AF-A0A2I3SUK4-F1
#
_entry.id   AF-A0A2I3SUK4-F1
#
_cell.length_a   1.000
_cell.length_b   1.000
_cell.length_c   1.000
_cell.angle_alpha   90.00
_cell.angle_beta   90.00
_cell.angle_gamma   90.00
#
_symmetry.space_group_name_H-M   'P 1'
#
loop_
_entity.id
_entity.type
_entity.pdbx_description
1 polymer ?
#
loop_
_entity_poly.entity_id
_entity_poly.type
_entity_poly.pdbx_seq_one_letter_code
_entity_poly.pdbx_strand_id
1 'polypeptide(L)'
;MWELVALLLLTLAYLFWPKRRCPGAKYPKSLLSLPLVGSLPFLPRHGHMHNNFFKLQEKYGPIYSVRMGTKTTVIVGHHQLAKEVLIKKGKDFSGRPQMEKFRSDSITNMLDTLMQAKMNSDNGNAGPDQDSELLSDNHILTTIGDIFGAGVETTTSVVKWTLAFLLHNPQVKKKLYEEIDQNVGFSRTPTISDRNRLLLLEATIREVLRLRPVAPMLIPHKANVDSSIGEFAVDKGTQVIINLWALHHNEKEWHQPDQFMPERFLNPAGTQLISPSVSYLPFGAGPRSCIGEILARQELFLIMAWLLQRFDLEVPDDGQLPSLEGIPKVVFLIDSFKVKIKVRQAWREAQAEGST
;
A
#
# COMPACT_ATOMS: atom_id res chain seq x y z
N MET A 1 32.16 40.34 3.58
CA MET A 1 32.55 39.62 4.81
C MET A 1 31.41 39.59 5.83
N TRP A 2 30.81 40.74 6.17
CA TRP A 2 29.70 40.84 7.13
C TRP A 2 28.43 40.05 6.77
N GLU A 3 28.07 39.95 5.48
CA GLU A 3 26.90 39.15 5.06
C GLU A 3 27.08 37.64 5.31
N LEU A 4 28.29 37.12 5.09
CA LEU A 4 28.60 35.71 5.37
C LEU A 4 28.58 35.42 6.88
N VAL A 5 29.03 36.37 7.69
CA VAL A 5 28.97 36.29 9.17
C VAL A 5 27.52 36.35 9.66
N ALA A 6 26.69 37.21 9.08
CA ALA A 6 25.27 37.30 9.43
C ALA A 6 24.50 36.02 9.05
N LEU A 7 24.75 35.45 7.87
CA LEU A 7 24.18 34.16 7.46
C LEU A 7 24.63 33.01 8.38
N LEU A 8 25.90 32.98 8.77
CA LEU A 8 26.43 32.01 9.73
C LEU A 8 25.74 32.16 11.11
N LEU A 9 25.59 33.38 11.61
CA LEU A 9 24.93 33.62 12.90
C LEU A 9 23.43 33.32 12.86
N LEU A 10 22.73 33.61 11.76
CA LEU A 10 21.31 33.26 11.59
C LEU A 10 21.11 31.76 11.46
N THR A 11 22.00 31.05 10.77
CA THR A 11 21.96 29.58 10.67
C THR A 11 22.28 28.94 12.01
N LEU A 12 23.27 29.43 12.75
CA LEU A 12 23.56 28.99 14.11
C LEU A 12 22.37 29.30 15.03
N ALA A 13 21.83 30.52 15.00
CA ALA A 13 20.67 30.90 15.80
C ALA A 13 19.45 30.04 15.48
N TYR A 14 19.19 29.70 14.22
CA TYR A 14 18.11 28.78 13.83
C TYR A 14 18.37 27.33 14.26
N LEU A 15 19.62 26.86 14.18
CA LEU A 15 20.02 25.51 14.62
C LEU A 15 19.95 25.35 16.14
N PHE A 16 20.28 26.40 16.88
CA PHE A 16 20.27 26.46 18.35
C PHE A 16 19.00 27.09 18.93
N TRP A 17 18.06 27.56 18.09
CA TRP A 17 16.79 28.09 18.57
C TRP A 17 16.04 26.97 19.28
N PRO A 18 15.67 27.15 20.56
CA PRO A 18 14.98 26.11 21.30
C PRO A 18 13.63 25.85 20.65
N LYS A 19 13.53 24.74 19.91
CA LYS A 19 12.24 24.20 19.50
C LYS A 19 11.50 23.86 20.78
N ARG A 20 10.23 24.28 20.90
CA ARG A 20 9.35 23.90 22.01
C ARG A 20 9.35 22.37 22.11
N ARG A 21 10.11 21.83 23.05
CA ARG A 21 10.19 20.40 23.37
C ARG A 21 9.66 20.24 24.78
N CYS A 22 8.94 19.16 25.02
CA CYS A 22 8.52 18.81 26.37
C CYS A 22 9.77 18.53 27.24
N PRO A 23 9.98 19.25 28.35
CA PRO A 23 11.11 19.00 29.24
C PRO A 23 11.12 17.55 29.74
N GLY A 24 12.24 16.85 29.62
CA GLY A 24 12.39 15.45 30.06
C GLY A 24 11.88 14.38 29.09
N ALA A 25 11.26 14.75 27.97
CA ALA A 25 10.77 13.80 26.98
C ALA A 25 11.89 13.20 26.11
N LYS A 26 11.87 11.87 25.91
CA LYS A 26 12.74 11.20 24.93
C LYS A 26 12.15 11.37 23.53
N TYR A 27 12.96 11.77 22.56
CA TYR A 27 12.54 11.88 21.16
C TYR A 27 13.24 10.82 20.29
N PRO A 28 12.64 10.38 19.17
CA PRO A 28 13.28 9.42 18.28
C PRO A 28 14.62 9.96 17.77
N LYS A 29 15.64 9.08 17.69
CA LYS A 29 16.95 9.46 17.15
C LYS A 29 16.78 10.10 15.77
N SER A 30 17.40 11.24 15.54
CA SER A 30 17.23 12.00 14.29
C SER A 30 18.44 11.82 13.37
N LEU A 31 18.17 11.71 12.07
CA LEU A 31 19.23 11.86 11.08
C LEU A 31 19.79 13.28 11.12
N LEU A 32 21.07 13.40 10.73
CA LEU A 32 21.69 14.70 10.50
C LEU A 32 20.82 15.52 9.54
N SER A 33 20.70 16.82 9.80
CA SER A 33 19.87 17.70 8.97
C SER A 33 20.51 19.08 8.82
N LEU A 34 20.52 19.61 7.59
CA LEU A 34 20.96 20.98 7.30
C LEU A 34 19.76 21.95 7.30
N PRO A 35 19.95 23.22 7.66
CA PRO A 35 18.93 24.28 7.50
C PRO A 35 18.27 24.23 6.11
N LEU A 36 16.95 24.41 6.06
CA LEU A 36 16.09 24.39 4.85
C LEU A 36 16.00 23.05 4.09
N VAL A 37 17.13 22.38 3.82
CA VAL A 37 17.20 21.15 3.00
C VAL A 37 16.86 19.90 3.80
N GLY A 38 17.04 19.94 5.12
CA GLY A 38 16.74 18.82 6.01
C GLY A 38 17.78 17.71 5.91
N SER A 39 17.34 16.46 6.03
CA SER A 39 18.16 15.25 6.00
C SER A 39 18.44 14.73 4.59
N LEU A 40 17.84 15.33 3.55
CA LEU A 40 18.01 14.92 2.15
C LEU A 40 19.49 14.71 1.72
N PRO A 41 20.46 15.58 2.11
CA PRO A 41 21.86 15.38 1.72
C PRO A 41 22.52 14.14 2.33
N PHE A 42 21.97 13.65 3.45
CA PHE A 42 22.49 12.50 4.19
C PHE A 42 21.69 11.22 3.93
N LEU A 43 20.60 11.29 3.15
CA LEU A 43 19.88 10.11 2.70
C LEU A 43 20.61 9.47 1.52
N PRO A 44 20.63 8.12 1.41
CA PRO A 44 21.21 7.46 0.26
C PRO A 44 20.50 7.92 -1.03
N ARG A 45 21.28 8.40 -2.00
CA ARG A 45 20.77 8.93 -3.28
C ARG A 45 20.46 7.85 -4.32
N HIS A 46 20.96 6.64 -4.11
CA HIS A 46 20.78 5.49 -4.99
C HIS A 46 19.93 4.42 -4.30
N GLY A 47 19.22 3.62 -5.08
CA GLY A 47 18.33 2.57 -4.60
C GLY A 47 16.95 3.06 -4.14
N HIS A 48 16.08 2.11 -3.83
CA HIS A 48 14.70 2.40 -3.46
C HIS A 48 14.58 3.00 -2.06
N MET A 49 13.74 4.03 -1.91
CA MET A 49 13.55 4.77 -0.65
C MET A 49 13.16 3.87 0.53
N HIS A 50 12.25 2.91 0.32
CA HIS A 50 11.80 1.97 1.36
C HIS A 50 12.95 1.06 1.84
N ASN A 51 13.81 0.59 0.93
CA ASN A 51 15.00 -0.20 1.26
C ASN A 51 16.03 0.64 2.02
N ASN A 52 16.24 1.88 1.59
CA ASN A 52 17.15 2.80 2.28
C ASN A 52 16.67 3.10 3.70
N PHE A 53 15.38 3.34 3.90
CA PHE A 53 14.80 3.53 5.23
C PHE A 53 14.78 2.25 6.06
N PHE A 54 14.67 1.08 5.43
CA PHE A 54 14.80 -0.20 6.13
C PHE A 54 16.23 -0.38 6.66
N LYS A 55 17.26 -0.19 5.82
CA LYS A 55 18.68 -0.24 6.21
C LYS A 55 19.03 0.75 7.32
N LEU A 56 18.45 1.95 7.32
CA LEU A 56 18.68 2.95 8.37
C LEU A 56 18.21 2.50 9.76
N GLN A 57 17.31 1.51 9.86
CA GLN A 57 16.88 0.97 11.16
C GLN A 57 18.01 0.27 11.91
N GLU A 58 19.00 -0.29 11.23
CA GLU A 58 20.15 -0.91 11.88
C GLU A 58 20.92 0.11 12.73
N LYS A 59 21.04 1.36 12.23
CA LYS A 59 21.79 2.43 12.91
C LYS A 59 20.93 3.22 13.89
N TYR A 60 19.70 3.56 13.52
CA TYR A 60 18.86 4.48 14.28
C TYR A 60 17.80 3.78 15.15
N GLY A 61 17.61 2.48 14.96
CA GLY A 61 16.62 1.68 15.65
C GLY A 61 15.27 1.59 14.92
N PRO A 62 14.29 0.89 15.51
CA PRO A 62 12.99 0.61 14.88
C PRO A 62 12.11 1.84 14.62
N ILE A 63 12.37 2.93 15.34
CA ILE A 63 11.72 4.23 15.23
C ILE A 63 12.77 5.33 15.25
N TYR A 64 12.72 6.23 14.27
CA TYR A 64 13.66 7.33 14.13
C TYR A 64 13.03 8.49 13.38
N SER A 65 13.67 9.66 13.41
CA SER A 65 13.18 10.86 12.73
C SER A 65 14.11 11.31 11.60
N VAL A 66 13.50 11.82 10.54
CA VAL A 66 14.16 12.44 9.39
C VAL A 66 13.54 13.80 9.15
N ARG A 67 14.33 14.76 8.67
CA ARG A 67 13.82 16.07 8.31
C ARG A 67 13.63 16.17 6.80
N MET A 68 12.40 16.24 6.35
CA MET A 68 12.08 16.46 4.93
C MET A 68 11.85 17.96 4.72
N GLY A 69 12.89 18.65 4.24
CA GLY A 69 12.93 20.11 4.21
C GLY A 69 12.94 20.70 5.62
N THR A 70 11.87 21.44 5.97
CA THR A 70 11.64 22.01 7.30
C THR A 70 10.78 21.13 8.21
N LYS A 71 10.12 20.10 7.66
CA LYS A 71 9.18 19.25 8.40
C LYS A 71 9.88 18.04 9.00
N THR A 72 9.60 17.77 10.27
CA THR A 72 10.04 16.54 10.93
C THR A 72 9.09 15.39 10.58
N THR A 73 9.66 14.26 10.17
CA THR A 73 8.93 13.03 9.87
C THR A 73 9.49 11.90 10.72
N VAL A 74 8.64 11.19 11.44
CA VAL A 74 8.98 9.99 12.20
C VAL A 74 8.73 8.77 11.32
N ILE A 75 9.75 7.94 11.13
CA ILE A 75 9.67 6.66 10.44
C ILE A 75 9.50 5.56 11.47
N VAL A 76 8.48 4.74 11.31
CA VAL A 76 8.16 3.59 12.18
C VAL A 76 8.24 2.32 11.35
N GLY A 77 9.19 1.44 11.64
CA GLY A 77 9.31 0.15 10.96
C GLY A 77 9.33 -1.02 11.94
N HIS A 78 8.54 -0.93 13.02
CA HIS A 78 8.32 -2.02 13.96
C HIS A 78 6.82 -2.23 14.17
N HIS A 79 6.38 -3.48 14.14
CA HIS A 79 4.96 -3.82 14.04
C HIS A 79 4.14 -3.36 15.25
N GLN A 80 4.66 -3.47 16.47
CA GLN A 80 3.96 -3.03 17.68
C GLN A 80 3.73 -1.51 17.69
N LEU A 81 4.76 -0.75 17.30
CA LEU A 81 4.69 0.72 17.23
C LEU A 81 3.78 1.15 16.07
N ALA A 82 3.82 0.44 14.95
CA ALA A 82 2.91 0.69 13.84
C ALA A 82 1.45 0.46 14.25
N LYS A 83 1.14 -0.62 14.98
CA LYS A 83 -0.21 -0.86 15.51
C LYS A 83 -0.61 0.16 16.57
N GLU A 84 0.33 0.61 17.40
CA GLU A 84 0.06 1.71 18.33
C GLU A 84 -0.38 2.96 17.57
N VAL A 85 0.38 3.38 16.56
CA VAL A 85 0.08 4.57 15.73
C VAL A 85 -1.23 4.42 14.98
N LEU A 86 -1.40 3.31 14.26
CA LEU A 86 -2.51 3.11 13.34
C LEU A 86 -3.82 2.83 14.08
N ILE A 87 -3.79 1.97 15.10
CA ILE A 87 -4.99 1.44 15.76
C ILE A 87 -5.22 2.12 17.11
N LYS A 88 -4.29 1.94 18.06
CA LYS A 88 -4.49 2.37 19.46
C LYS A 88 -4.61 3.89 19.59
N LYS A 89 -3.76 4.62 18.87
CA LYS A 89 -3.68 6.08 18.82
C LYS A 89 -4.11 6.61 17.44
N GLY A 90 -5.00 5.88 16.76
CA GLY A 90 -5.48 6.26 15.44
C GLY A 90 -6.13 7.66 15.42
N LYS A 91 -6.78 8.10 16.50
CA LYS A 91 -7.34 9.47 16.61
C LYS A 91 -6.24 10.54 16.67
N ASP A 92 -5.16 10.26 17.39
CA ASP A 92 -4.02 11.17 17.54
C ASP A 92 -3.24 11.30 16.22
N PHE A 93 -3.07 10.21 15.47
CA PHE A 93 -2.21 10.17 14.30
C PHE A 93 -2.95 10.06 12.95
N SER A 94 -4.27 10.22 12.89
CA SER A 94 -5.02 10.14 11.61
C SER A 94 -5.01 11.42 10.78
N GLY A 95 -4.31 12.47 11.21
CA GLY A 95 -4.22 13.71 10.45
C GLY A 95 -3.61 13.50 9.08
N ARG A 96 -4.05 14.30 8.09
CA ARG A 96 -3.41 14.35 6.77
C ARG A 96 -2.38 15.49 6.73
N PRO A 97 -1.18 15.27 6.18
CA PRO A 97 -0.37 16.37 5.69
C PRO A 97 -1.07 16.98 4.47
N GLN A 98 -0.97 18.29 4.29
CA GLN A 98 -1.45 18.94 3.06
C GLN A 98 -0.67 18.36 1.88
N MET A 99 -1.35 17.60 1.02
CA MET A 99 -0.86 17.25 -0.32
C MET A 99 -1.43 18.27 -1.31
N GLU A 100 -0.66 18.64 -2.31
CA GLU A 100 -1.14 19.52 -3.38
C GLU A 100 -2.31 18.86 -4.11
N LYS A 101 -3.35 19.64 -4.41
CA LYS A 101 -4.60 19.17 -5.01
C LYS A 101 -4.33 18.61 -6.41
N PHE A 102 -4.70 17.36 -6.64
CA PHE A 102 -4.68 16.74 -7.96
C PHE A 102 -5.82 17.34 -8.81
N ARG A 103 -5.51 17.83 -10.02
CA ARG A 103 -6.52 18.23 -11.03
C ARG A 103 -6.52 17.16 -12.11
N SER A 104 -7.65 16.50 -12.33
CA SER A 104 -7.83 15.55 -13.44
C SER A 104 -9.18 15.80 -14.09
N ASP A 105 -9.16 15.98 -15.41
CA ASP A 105 -10.34 16.18 -16.24
C ASP A 105 -10.85 14.82 -16.75
N SER A 106 -12.14 14.56 -16.49
CA SER A 106 -13.00 13.49 -17.03
C SER A 106 -12.77 12.04 -16.56
N ILE A 107 -13.75 11.49 -15.80
CA ILE A 107 -14.14 10.06 -15.77
C ILE A 107 -15.64 9.95 -15.35
N THR A 108 -16.42 9.10 -16.03
CA THR A 108 -17.86 8.87 -15.83
C THR A 108 -18.18 7.54 -15.12
N ASN A 109 -19.41 7.44 -14.57
CA ASN A 109 -20.18 6.26 -14.10
C ASN A 109 -20.10 5.80 -12.62
N MET A 110 -19.76 6.70 -11.71
CA MET A 110 -20.39 6.81 -10.37
C MET A 110 -20.86 8.27 -10.11
N LEU A 111 -20.70 9.11 -11.13
CA LEU A 111 -21.16 10.50 -11.21
C LEU A 111 -22.66 10.56 -11.03
N ASP A 112 -23.39 9.63 -11.66
CA ASP A 112 -24.85 9.59 -11.60
C ASP A 112 -25.36 9.37 -10.18
N THR A 113 -24.65 8.62 -9.34
CA THR A 113 -25.03 8.42 -7.94
C THR A 113 -24.79 9.67 -7.09
N LEU A 114 -23.67 10.38 -7.32
CA LEU A 114 -23.38 11.64 -6.61
C LEU A 114 -24.25 12.80 -7.12
N MET A 115 -24.54 12.83 -8.43
CA MET A 115 -25.51 13.74 -9.03
C MET A 115 -26.92 13.42 -8.54
N GLN A 116 -27.31 12.15 -8.41
CA GLN A 116 -28.61 11.76 -7.85
C GLN A 116 -28.72 12.13 -6.37
N ALA A 117 -27.65 12.01 -5.57
CA ALA A 117 -27.63 12.50 -4.20
C ALA A 117 -27.82 14.03 -4.12
N LYS A 118 -27.18 14.78 -5.03
CA LYS A 118 -27.35 16.24 -5.17
C LYS A 118 -28.76 16.61 -5.66
N MET A 119 -29.24 15.97 -6.72
CA MET A 119 -30.60 16.17 -7.27
C MET A 119 -31.70 15.80 -6.27
N ASN A 120 -31.49 14.79 -5.41
CA ASN A 120 -32.42 14.44 -4.34
C ASN A 120 -32.41 15.48 -3.21
N SER A 121 -31.28 16.11 -2.94
CA SER A 121 -31.18 17.26 -2.02
C SER A 121 -31.88 18.51 -2.60
N ASP A 122 -31.79 18.70 -3.92
CA ASP A 122 -32.40 19.85 -4.61
C ASP A 122 -33.92 19.70 -4.82
N ASN A 123 -34.45 18.47 -4.87
CA ASN A 123 -35.84 18.18 -5.23
C ASN A 123 -36.84 17.92 -4.06
N GLY A 124 -36.49 18.12 -2.78
CA GLY A 124 -37.45 17.85 -1.71
C GLY A 124 -37.20 18.48 -0.32
N ASN A 125 -37.97 19.53 -0.01
CA ASN A 125 -38.45 19.94 1.33
C ASN A 125 -37.42 19.99 2.48
N ALA A 126 -36.41 20.85 2.41
CA ALA A 126 -35.72 21.31 3.62
C ALA A 126 -36.45 22.54 4.20
N GLY A 127 -37.06 22.37 5.38
CA GLY A 127 -37.43 23.50 6.23
C GLY A 127 -36.20 24.35 6.59
N PRO A 128 -36.37 25.57 7.11
CA PRO A 128 -35.35 26.62 7.12
C PRO A 128 -34.13 26.40 8.04
N ASP A 129 -33.79 25.16 8.44
CA ASP A 129 -32.77 24.90 9.47
C ASP A 129 -31.97 23.58 9.29
N GLN A 130 -31.66 23.16 8.06
CA GLN A 130 -30.63 22.12 7.84
C GLN A 130 -29.62 22.55 6.77
N ASP A 131 -28.37 22.70 7.22
CA ASP A 131 -27.17 23.10 6.48
C ASP A 131 -27.10 22.53 5.06
N SER A 132 -27.51 23.35 4.08
CA SER A 132 -27.39 23.14 2.63
C SER A 132 -25.93 23.25 2.11
N GLU A 133 -24.93 23.08 2.96
CA GLU A 133 -23.49 23.21 2.61
C GLU A 133 -22.79 21.86 2.37
N LEU A 134 -23.54 20.76 2.28
CA LEU A 134 -22.95 19.44 2.56
C LEU A 134 -21.93 18.90 1.55
N LEU A 135 -21.92 19.25 0.26
CA LEU A 135 -20.85 18.84 -0.69
C LEU A 135 -20.74 19.81 -1.89
N SER A 136 -19.60 20.47 -2.08
CA SER A 136 -19.34 21.26 -3.29
C SER A 136 -18.96 20.38 -4.49
N ASP A 137 -19.10 20.89 -5.72
CA ASP A 137 -18.65 20.20 -6.94
C ASP A 137 -17.16 19.85 -6.87
N ASN A 138 -16.35 20.69 -6.23
CA ASN A 138 -14.94 20.41 -5.98
C ASN A 138 -14.72 19.22 -5.02
N HIS A 139 -15.58 19.04 -4.01
CA HIS A 139 -15.51 17.88 -3.12
C HIS A 139 -15.88 16.59 -3.86
N ILE A 140 -16.89 16.64 -4.72
CA ILE A 140 -17.31 15.52 -5.57
C ILE A 140 -16.19 15.14 -6.54
N LEU A 141 -15.68 16.10 -7.32
CA LEU A 141 -14.60 15.87 -8.29
C LEU A 141 -13.32 15.33 -7.62
N THR A 142 -12.93 15.91 -6.48
CA THR A 142 -11.74 15.43 -5.73
C THR A 142 -11.94 14.01 -5.22
N THR A 143 -13.14 13.70 -4.70
CA THR A 143 -13.45 12.38 -4.16
C THR A 143 -13.46 11.32 -5.27
N ILE A 144 -14.00 11.65 -6.45
CA ILE A 144 -13.95 10.79 -7.63
C ILE A 144 -12.50 10.54 -8.05
N GLY A 145 -11.70 11.61 -8.18
CA GLY A 145 -10.28 11.50 -8.51
C GLY A 145 -9.51 10.62 -7.52
N ASP A 146 -9.78 10.77 -6.22
CA ASP A 146 -9.18 9.96 -5.17
C ASP A 146 -9.56 8.48 -5.29
N ILE A 147 -10.83 8.16 -5.60
CA ILE A 147 -11.31 6.77 -5.74
C ILE A 147 -10.65 6.09 -6.94
N PHE A 148 -10.73 6.68 -8.14
CA PHE A 148 -10.19 6.06 -9.34
C PHE A 148 -8.67 6.02 -9.35
N GLY A 149 -8.03 7.11 -8.90
CA GLY A 149 -6.58 7.19 -8.77
C GLY A 149 -6.05 6.15 -7.77
N ALA A 150 -6.69 5.98 -6.62
CA ALA A 150 -6.25 5.00 -5.62
C ALA A 150 -6.67 3.56 -5.93
N GLY A 151 -7.77 3.33 -6.65
CA GLY A 151 -8.31 1.98 -6.89
C GLY A 151 -7.73 1.26 -8.11
N VAL A 152 -7.48 1.98 -9.21
CA VAL A 152 -7.14 1.33 -10.50
C VAL A 152 -5.67 0.95 -10.59
N GLU A 153 -4.76 1.89 -10.31
CA GLU A 153 -3.31 1.65 -10.43
C GLU A 153 -2.83 0.59 -9.44
N THR A 154 -3.41 0.58 -8.23
CA THR A 154 -3.03 -0.33 -7.15
C THR A 154 -3.42 -1.77 -7.45
N THR A 155 -4.68 -2.05 -7.82
CA THR A 155 -5.14 -3.39 -8.22
C THR A 155 -4.36 -3.88 -9.44
N THR A 156 -4.16 -3.02 -10.45
CA THR A 156 -3.36 -3.36 -11.65
C THR A 156 -1.93 -3.75 -11.29
N SER A 157 -1.30 -3.03 -10.37
CA SER A 157 0.06 -3.34 -9.91
C SER A 157 0.13 -4.74 -9.29
N VAL A 158 -0.82 -5.10 -8.41
CA VAL A 158 -0.85 -6.43 -7.77
C VAL A 158 -1.08 -7.54 -8.78
N VAL A 159 -1.95 -7.35 -9.78
CA VAL A 159 -2.13 -8.32 -10.87
C VAL A 159 -0.80 -8.53 -11.63
N LYS A 160 -0.12 -7.44 -12.03
CA LYS A 160 1.16 -7.52 -12.74
C LYS A 160 2.24 -8.22 -11.91
N TRP A 161 2.36 -7.89 -10.62
CA TRP A 161 3.28 -8.59 -9.71
C TRP A 161 2.94 -10.07 -9.58
N THR A 162 1.65 -10.41 -9.48
CA THR A 162 1.21 -11.81 -9.41
C THR A 162 1.63 -12.58 -10.66
N LEU A 163 1.37 -12.03 -11.85
CA LEU A 163 1.82 -12.63 -13.11
C LEU A 163 3.33 -12.82 -13.16
N ALA A 164 4.11 -11.81 -12.73
CA ALA A 164 5.56 -11.91 -12.68
C ALA A 164 6.02 -13.04 -11.75
N PHE A 165 5.49 -13.10 -10.52
CA PHE A 165 5.83 -14.19 -9.60
C PHE A 165 5.45 -15.57 -10.13
N LEU A 166 4.30 -15.72 -10.81
CA LEU A 166 3.91 -17.00 -11.40
C LEU A 166 4.81 -17.43 -12.57
N LEU A 167 5.35 -16.49 -13.35
CA LEU A 167 6.34 -16.78 -14.39
C LEU A 167 7.66 -17.29 -13.81
N HIS A 168 8.10 -16.70 -12.69
CA HIS A 168 9.29 -17.15 -11.95
C HIS A 168 9.06 -18.45 -11.17
N ASN A 169 7.81 -18.80 -10.85
CA ASN A 169 7.48 -19.94 -9.99
C ASN A 169 6.52 -20.91 -10.70
N PRO A 170 6.99 -21.67 -11.71
CA PRO A 170 6.15 -22.57 -12.49
C PRO A 170 5.48 -23.67 -11.65
N GLN A 171 6.10 -24.08 -10.54
CA GLN A 171 5.53 -25.07 -9.62
C GLN A 171 4.30 -24.54 -8.89
N VAL A 172 4.33 -23.29 -8.40
CA VAL A 172 3.18 -22.64 -7.77
C VAL A 172 2.07 -22.44 -8.81
N LYS A 173 2.43 -21.97 -10.00
CA LYS A 173 1.49 -21.80 -11.12
C LYS A 173 0.78 -23.11 -11.46
N LYS A 174 1.49 -24.23 -11.52
CA LYS A 174 0.91 -25.56 -11.78
C LYS A 174 -0.10 -25.95 -10.70
N LYS A 175 0.25 -25.81 -9.42
CA LYS A 175 -0.67 -26.11 -8.30
C LYS A 175 -1.93 -25.24 -8.34
N LEU A 176 -1.82 -23.97 -8.76
CA LEU A 176 -2.97 -23.08 -8.90
C LEU A 176 -3.92 -23.52 -10.03
N TYR A 177 -3.37 -23.97 -11.16
CA TYR A 177 -4.20 -24.56 -12.22
C TYR A 177 -4.93 -25.81 -11.71
N GLU A 178 -4.22 -26.71 -11.04
CA GLU A 178 -4.81 -27.92 -10.45
C GLU A 178 -5.92 -27.58 -9.43
N GLU A 179 -5.69 -26.58 -8.57
CA GLU A 179 -6.69 -26.11 -7.60
C GLU A 179 -7.98 -25.61 -8.29
N ILE A 180 -7.85 -24.80 -9.33
CA ILE A 180 -9.00 -24.26 -10.08
C ILE A 180 -9.74 -25.38 -10.82
N ASP A 181 -9.01 -26.26 -11.49
CA ASP A 181 -9.58 -27.34 -12.27
C ASP A 181 -10.39 -28.31 -11.39
N GLN A 182 -9.89 -28.61 -10.19
CA GLN A 182 -10.55 -29.52 -9.24
C GLN A 182 -11.77 -28.88 -8.55
N ASN A 183 -11.68 -27.61 -8.16
CA ASN A 183 -12.70 -26.99 -7.30
C ASN A 183 -13.79 -26.22 -8.07
N VAL A 184 -13.45 -25.73 -9.26
CA VAL A 184 -14.38 -24.95 -10.12
C VAL A 184 -14.64 -25.67 -11.43
N GLY A 185 -13.60 -26.27 -12.03
CA GLY A 185 -13.68 -26.91 -13.35
C GLY A 185 -13.86 -25.88 -14.48
N PHE A 186 -14.48 -26.33 -15.58
CA PHE A 186 -14.59 -25.53 -16.83
C PHE A 186 -16.04 -25.30 -17.29
N SER A 187 -17.04 -25.85 -16.59
CA SER A 187 -18.46 -25.71 -16.94
C SER A 187 -19.07 -24.36 -16.56
N ARG A 188 -18.41 -23.60 -15.67
CA ARG A 188 -18.83 -22.27 -15.24
C ARG A 188 -17.64 -21.37 -14.96
N THR A 189 -17.90 -20.06 -14.90
CA THR A 189 -16.89 -19.07 -14.53
C THR A 189 -16.75 -18.96 -12.99
N PRO A 190 -15.53 -18.75 -12.45
CA PRO A 190 -15.29 -18.50 -11.04
C PRO A 190 -16.09 -17.31 -10.52
N THR A 191 -16.58 -17.44 -9.30
CA THR A 191 -17.38 -16.43 -8.59
C THR A 191 -16.76 -16.17 -7.22
N ILE A 192 -17.18 -15.09 -6.55
CA ILE A 192 -16.69 -14.78 -5.19
C ILE A 192 -16.95 -15.91 -4.20
N SER A 193 -18.01 -16.71 -4.40
CA SER A 193 -18.33 -17.86 -3.55
C SER A 193 -17.29 -18.98 -3.63
N ASP A 194 -16.42 -19.00 -4.64
CA ASP A 194 -15.35 -20.00 -4.78
C ASP A 194 -14.12 -19.68 -3.92
N ARG A 195 -14.07 -18.49 -3.31
CA ARG A 195 -12.94 -17.99 -2.53
C ARG A 195 -12.58 -18.88 -1.33
N ASN A 196 -13.54 -19.61 -0.77
CA ASN A 196 -13.31 -20.55 0.33
C ASN A 196 -12.79 -21.93 -0.15
N ARG A 197 -12.74 -22.18 -1.47
CA ARG A 197 -12.23 -23.41 -2.08
C ARG A 197 -10.87 -23.20 -2.75
N LEU A 198 -10.63 -22.00 -3.27
CA LEU A 198 -9.38 -21.61 -3.92
C LEU A 198 -8.41 -20.95 -2.92
N LEU A 199 -8.00 -21.72 -1.92
CA LEU A 199 -7.21 -21.21 -0.79
C LEU A 199 -5.77 -20.88 -1.19
N LEU A 200 -5.16 -21.65 -2.10
CA LEU A 200 -3.82 -21.38 -2.62
C LEU A 200 -3.81 -20.11 -3.46
N LEU A 201 -4.87 -19.85 -4.24
CA LEU A 201 -5.03 -18.57 -4.95
C LEU A 201 -5.10 -17.39 -3.98
N GLU A 202 -5.91 -17.49 -2.93
CA GLU A 202 -5.98 -16.48 -1.87
C GLU A 202 -4.65 -16.28 -1.15
N ALA A 203 -3.96 -17.38 -0.82
CA ALA A 203 -2.65 -17.36 -0.20
C ALA A 203 -1.60 -16.71 -1.11
N THR A 204 -1.69 -16.96 -2.42
CA THR A 204 -0.83 -16.35 -3.45
C THR A 204 -1.01 -14.83 -3.49
N ILE A 205 -2.25 -14.35 -3.57
CA ILE A 205 -2.54 -12.90 -3.57
C ILE A 205 -2.01 -12.24 -2.29
N ARG A 206 -2.17 -12.91 -1.13
CA ARG A 206 -1.64 -12.41 0.15
C ARG A 206 -0.12 -12.34 0.17
N GLU A 207 0.56 -13.35 -0.38
CA GLU A 207 2.02 -13.36 -0.46
C GLU A 207 2.56 -12.30 -1.41
N VAL A 208 1.88 -12.04 -2.53
CA VAL A 208 2.23 -10.93 -3.42
C VAL A 208 2.08 -9.59 -2.69
N LEU A 209 0.96 -9.36 -2.00
CA LEU A 209 0.73 -8.14 -1.22
C LEU A 209 1.73 -7.95 -0.07
N ARG A 210 2.32 -9.04 0.45
CA ARG A 210 3.39 -8.99 1.45
C ARG A 210 4.74 -8.64 0.84
N LEU A 211 5.16 -9.37 -0.20
CA LEU A 211 6.47 -9.20 -0.82
C LEU A 211 6.58 -7.90 -1.60
N ARG A 212 5.49 -7.49 -2.24
CA ARG A 212 5.43 -6.29 -3.08
C ARG A 212 4.23 -5.46 -2.61
N PRO A 213 4.33 -4.86 -1.41
CA PRO A 213 3.26 -4.04 -0.88
C PRO A 213 3.02 -2.86 -1.81
N VAL A 214 1.75 -2.59 -2.09
CA VAL A 214 1.32 -1.50 -2.99
C VAL A 214 1.95 -0.17 -2.57
N ALA A 215 2.03 0.10 -1.27
CA ALA A 215 2.71 1.26 -0.70
C ALA A 215 3.79 0.81 0.31
N PRO A 216 5.05 0.62 -0.11
CA PRO A 216 6.14 0.16 0.76
C PRO A 216 6.40 1.12 1.93
N MET A 217 6.15 2.41 1.72
CA MET A 217 5.98 3.40 2.77
C MET A 217 4.49 3.78 2.77
N LEU A 218 3.75 3.50 3.86
CA LEU A 218 2.34 3.87 3.92
C LEU A 218 2.15 5.37 3.74
N ILE A 219 0.97 5.77 3.24
CA ILE A 219 0.64 7.19 3.04
C ILE A 219 0.84 7.95 4.35
N PRO A 220 1.62 9.06 4.37
CA PRO A 220 1.99 9.74 5.59
C PRO A 220 0.79 10.17 6.45
N HIS A 221 0.93 9.94 7.75
CA HIS A 221 0.05 10.39 8.82
C HIS A 221 0.58 11.70 9.42
N LYS A 222 -0.25 12.42 10.16
CA LYS A 222 0.13 13.63 10.91
C LYS A 222 -0.44 13.57 12.32
N ALA A 223 0.38 13.88 13.31
CA ALA A 223 -0.06 14.03 14.69
C ALA A 223 -1.01 15.24 14.82
N ASN A 224 -2.23 15.01 15.27
CA ASN A 224 -3.27 16.02 15.51
C ASN A 224 -3.08 16.73 16.86
N VAL A 225 -2.44 16.04 17.80
CA VAL A 225 -2.14 16.47 19.17
C VAL A 225 -0.72 16.07 19.53
N ASP A 226 -0.15 16.66 20.58
CA ASP A 226 1.08 16.15 21.18
C ASP A 226 0.79 14.77 21.76
N SER A 227 1.58 13.77 21.38
CA SER A 227 1.37 12.37 21.78
C SER A 227 2.72 11.66 21.89
N SER A 228 2.70 10.33 21.92
CA SER A 228 3.91 9.50 21.95
C SER A 228 3.75 8.25 21.10
N ILE A 229 4.86 7.62 20.74
CA ILE A 229 4.94 6.30 20.12
C ILE A 229 5.95 5.49 20.94
N GLY A 230 5.48 4.47 21.65
CA GLY A 230 6.27 3.83 22.71
C GLY A 230 6.72 4.85 23.76
N GLU A 231 8.03 4.87 24.02
CA GLU A 231 8.65 5.82 24.96
C GLU A 231 8.99 7.19 24.34
N PHE A 232 8.76 7.37 23.03
CA PHE A 232 9.20 8.55 22.30
C PHE A 232 8.08 9.57 22.12
N ALA A 233 8.32 10.82 22.53
CA ALA A 233 7.41 11.93 22.30
C ALA A 233 7.33 12.31 20.82
N VAL A 234 6.13 12.69 20.39
CA VAL A 234 5.81 13.16 19.04
C VAL A 234 4.96 14.41 19.15
N ASP A 235 5.54 15.54 18.77
CA ASP A 235 4.85 16.83 18.83
C ASP A 235 3.76 16.92 17.76
N LYS A 236 2.70 17.68 18.04
CA LYS A 236 1.61 18.00 17.12
C LYS A 236 2.15 18.54 15.79
N GLY A 237 1.56 18.07 14.69
CA GLY A 237 1.94 18.44 13.33
C GLY A 237 3.10 17.62 12.77
N THR A 238 3.77 16.80 13.58
CA THR A 238 4.80 15.87 13.10
C THR A 238 4.20 14.83 12.16
N GLN A 239 4.87 14.60 11.02
CA GLN A 239 4.47 13.54 10.10
C GLN A 239 4.93 12.18 10.63
N VAL A 240 4.13 11.15 10.45
CA VAL A 240 4.47 9.78 10.82
C VAL A 240 4.29 8.89 9.60
N ILE A 241 5.31 8.12 9.24
CA ILE A 241 5.27 7.19 8.11
C ILE A 241 5.57 5.80 8.63
N ILE A 242 4.69 4.85 8.33
CA ILE A 242 4.94 3.44 8.59
C ILE A 242 5.73 2.87 7.40
N ASN A 243 6.92 2.37 7.66
CA ASN A 243 7.71 1.62 6.68
C ASN A 243 7.13 0.19 6.59
N LEU A 244 6.14 0.00 5.74
CA LEU A 244 5.47 -1.28 5.56
C LEU A 244 6.44 -2.35 5.01
N TRP A 245 7.37 -1.94 4.15
CA TRP A 245 8.43 -2.82 3.66
C TRP A 245 9.21 -3.46 4.80
N ALA A 246 9.65 -2.64 5.77
CA ALA A 246 10.34 -3.12 6.96
C ALA A 246 9.48 -4.10 7.78
N LEU A 247 8.17 -3.87 7.90
CA LEU A 247 7.27 -4.79 8.60
C LEU A 247 7.13 -6.13 7.87
N HIS A 248 7.10 -6.12 6.54
CA HIS A 248 6.85 -7.29 5.70
C HIS A 248 8.10 -8.10 5.35
N HIS A 249 9.29 -7.49 5.46
CA HIS A 249 10.58 -8.10 5.12
C HIS A 249 11.51 -8.29 6.33
N ASN A 250 11.02 -8.08 7.55
CA ASN A 250 11.80 -8.35 8.75
C ASN A 250 11.90 -9.86 9.02
N GLU A 251 13.12 -10.38 9.00
CA GLU A 251 13.43 -11.80 9.26
C GLU A 251 12.98 -12.30 10.63
N LYS A 252 12.81 -11.40 11.61
CA LYS A 252 12.28 -11.76 12.95
C LYS A 252 10.79 -12.04 12.93
N GLU A 253 10.08 -11.50 11.94
CA GLU A 253 8.62 -11.60 11.78
C GLU A 253 8.23 -12.60 10.69
N TRP A 254 9.11 -12.79 9.71
CA TRP A 254 8.84 -13.58 8.51
C TRP A 254 10.02 -14.51 8.22
N HIS A 255 9.77 -15.82 8.25
CA HIS A 255 10.75 -16.81 7.82
C HIS A 255 11.02 -16.68 6.32
N GLN A 256 12.29 -16.55 5.93
CA GLN A 256 12.72 -16.35 4.53
C GLN A 256 11.92 -15.23 3.85
N PRO A 257 12.05 -13.97 4.33
CA PRO A 257 11.14 -12.89 3.96
C PRO A 257 11.16 -12.55 2.47
N ASP A 258 12.28 -12.77 1.77
CA ASP A 258 12.42 -12.43 0.36
C ASP A 258 11.97 -13.55 -0.60
N GLN A 259 11.67 -14.74 -0.07
CA GLN A 259 11.20 -15.87 -0.89
C GLN A 259 9.67 -15.83 -1.07
N PHE A 260 9.24 -16.06 -2.31
CA PHE A 260 7.83 -16.20 -2.69
C PHE A 260 7.29 -17.56 -2.24
N MET A 261 6.56 -17.57 -1.13
CA MET A 261 6.03 -18.79 -0.52
C MET A 261 4.55 -18.62 -0.13
N PRO A 262 3.60 -18.74 -1.08
CA PRO A 262 2.16 -18.65 -0.79
C PRO A 262 1.71 -19.53 0.36
N GLU A 263 2.28 -20.74 0.48
CA GLU A 263 1.92 -21.72 1.50
C GLU A 263 2.05 -21.21 2.94
N ARG A 264 2.82 -20.13 3.19
CA ARG A 264 2.91 -19.51 4.52
C ARG A 264 1.58 -18.92 5.03
N PHE A 265 0.64 -18.65 4.13
CA PHE A 265 -0.70 -18.19 4.47
C PHE A 265 -1.71 -19.33 4.62
N LEU A 266 -1.26 -20.58 4.56
CA LEU A 266 -2.08 -21.77 4.80
C LEU A 266 -1.68 -22.41 6.14
N ASN A 267 -2.65 -23.04 6.80
CA ASN A 267 -2.33 -23.93 7.92
C ASN A 267 -1.53 -25.15 7.42
N PRO A 268 -0.85 -25.91 8.29
CA PRO A 268 -0.06 -27.07 7.87
C PRO A 268 -0.82 -28.14 7.08
N ALA A 269 -2.15 -28.22 7.25
CA ALA A 269 -3.01 -29.14 6.52
C ALA A 269 -3.47 -28.61 5.14
N GLY A 270 -3.21 -27.33 4.81
CA GLY A 270 -3.68 -26.70 3.57
C GLY A 270 -5.19 -26.44 3.51
N THR A 271 -5.91 -26.59 4.62
CA THR A 271 -7.39 -26.54 4.67
C THR A 271 -7.96 -25.18 5.05
N GLN A 272 -7.13 -24.26 5.57
CA GLN A 272 -7.57 -22.95 6.04
C GLN A 272 -6.51 -21.88 5.81
N LEU A 273 -6.97 -20.67 5.52
CA LEU A 273 -6.12 -19.47 5.48
C LEU A 273 -5.76 -19.02 6.90
N ILE A 274 -4.49 -18.76 7.13
CA ILE A 274 -3.96 -18.21 8.38
C ILE A 274 -3.34 -16.83 8.13
N SER A 275 -3.05 -16.13 9.23
CA SER A 275 -2.20 -14.93 9.22
C SER A 275 -0.90 -15.27 9.94
N PRO A 276 0.21 -15.52 9.21
CA PRO A 276 1.45 -16.03 9.81
C PRO A 276 2.14 -15.02 10.73
N SER A 277 1.92 -13.72 10.50
CA SER A 277 2.45 -12.66 11.36
C SER A 277 1.40 -11.57 11.58
N VAL A 278 1.43 -11.00 12.79
CA VAL A 278 0.67 -9.80 13.16
C VAL A 278 1.16 -8.55 12.44
N SER A 279 2.32 -8.62 11.77
CA SER A 279 2.95 -7.57 10.97
C SER A 279 2.35 -7.44 9.56
N TYR A 280 1.45 -8.35 9.18
CA TYR A 280 0.76 -8.33 7.88
C TYR A 280 -0.31 -7.24 7.82
N LEU A 281 0.02 -6.11 7.19
CA LEU A 281 -0.81 -4.89 7.07
C LEU A 281 -0.84 -4.32 5.63
N PRO A 282 -1.13 -5.12 4.58
CA PRO A 282 -1.05 -4.68 3.19
C PRO A 282 -2.02 -3.53 2.84
N PHE A 283 -3.10 -3.38 3.61
CA PHE A 283 -4.11 -2.33 3.46
C PHE A 283 -4.05 -1.28 4.57
N GLY A 284 -2.97 -1.25 5.35
CA GLY A 284 -2.87 -0.41 6.55
C GLY A 284 -3.78 -0.91 7.68
N ALA A 285 -4.10 -0.03 8.63
CA ALA A 285 -5.00 -0.32 9.75
C ALA A 285 -5.58 0.95 10.38
N GLY A 286 -6.62 0.79 11.18
CA GLY A 286 -7.24 1.87 11.97
C GLY A 286 -8.04 2.87 11.13
N PRO A 287 -8.21 4.13 11.60
CA PRO A 287 -9.12 5.09 10.95
C PRO A 287 -8.76 5.46 9.51
N ARG A 288 -7.56 5.12 9.05
CA ARG A 288 -7.10 5.32 7.67
C ARG A 288 -6.72 4.02 6.96
N SER A 289 -7.28 2.89 7.38
CA SER A 289 -7.20 1.66 6.59
C SER A 289 -7.79 1.88 5.20
N CYS A 290 -7.34 1.09 4.23
CA CYS A 290 -7.85 1.16 2.86
C CYS A 290 -9.37 0.97 2.84
N ILE A 291 -10.08 2.00 2.39
CA ILE A 291 -11.54 1.94 2.22
C ILE A 291 -11.96 0.90 1.17
N GLY A 292 -11.11 0.67 0.17
CA GLY A 292 -11.34 -0.27 -0.91
C GLY A 292 -10.86 -1.70 -0.63
N GLU A 293 -10.44 -2.05 0.60
CA GLU A 293 -9.86 -3.38 0.88
C GLU A 293 -10.78 -4.53 0.47
N ILE A 294 -12.07 -4.46 0.80
CA ILE A 294 -13.03 -5.53 0.50
C ILE A 294 -13.15 -5.69 -1.02
N LEU A 295 -13.33 -4.58 -1.74
CA LEU A 295 -13.46 -4.59 -3.20
C LEU A 295 -12.18 -5.09 -3.87
N ALA A 296 -11.02 -4.55 -3.50
CA ALA A 296 -9.73 -4.93 -4.07
C ALA A 296 -9.46 -6.44 -3.88
N ARG A 297 -9.75 -7.00 -2.71
CA ARG A 297 -9.60 -8.46 -2.49
C ARG A 297 -10.50 -9.28 -3.41
N GLN A 298 -11.73 -8.85 -3.62
CA GLN A 298 -12.69 -9.52 -4.50
C GLN A 298 -12.27 -9.42 -5.97
N GLU A 299 -11.86 -8.22 -6.42
CA GLU A 299 -11.38 -7.98 -7.78
C GLU A 299 -10.12 -8.80 -8.09
N LEU A 300 -9.11 -8.73 -7.22
CA LEU A 300 -7.87 -9.49 -7.39
C LEU A 300 -8.14 -10.99 -7.47
N PHE A 301 -9.02 -11.50 -6.61
CA PHE A 301 -9.42 -12.90 -6.64
C PHE A 301 -10.07 -13.28 -7.97
N LEU A 302 -11.10 -12.54 -8.41
CA LEU A 302 -11.82 -12.85 -9.65
C LEU A 302 -10.92 -12.71 -10.88
N ILE A 303 -10.17 -11.62 -10.98
CA ILE A 303 -9.27 -11.37 -12.12
C ILE A 303 -8.28 -12.53 -12.24
N MET A 304 -7.63 -12.91 -11.14
CA MET A 304 -6.66 -13.99 -11.17
C MET A 304 -7.32 -15.35 -11.42
N ALA A 305 -8.47 -15.64 -10.81
CA ALA A 305 -9.20 -16.89 -11.04
C ALA A 305 -9.63 -17.03 -12.51
N TRP A 306 -10.16 -15.96 -13.12
CA TRP A 306 -10.57 -15.95 -14.53
C TRP A 306 -9.38 -16.10 -15.47
N LEU A 307 -8.28 -15.40 -15.19
CA LEU A 307 -7.06 -15.52 -15.99
C LEU A 307 -6.53 -16.95 -15.95
N LEU A 308 -6.41 -17.55 -14.76
CA LEU A 308 -5.84 -18.88 -14.58
C LEU A 308 -6.78 -20.01 -15.06
N GLN A 309 -8.10 -19.82 -14.98
CA GLN A 309 -9.03 -20.80 -15.54
C GLN A 309 -8.95 -20.87 -17.07
N ARG A 310 -8.73 -19.74 -17.74
CA ARG A 310 -8.90 -19.62 -19.19
C ARG A 310 -7.59 -19.63 -19.97
N PHE A 311 -6.49 -19.22 -19.35
CA PHE A 311 -5.24 -18.99 -20.06
C PHE A 311 -4.02 -19.68 -19.44
N ASP A 312 -3.20 -20.26 -20.31
CA ASP A 312 -1.84 -20.67 -20.01
C ASP A 312 -0.94 -19.45 -20.09
N LEU A 313 -0.26 -19.17 -18.97
CA LEU A 313 0.69 -18.07 -18.81
C LEU A 313 2.11 -18.61 -19.01
N GLU A 314 2.76 -18.21 -20.10
CA GLU A 314 4.09 -18.68 -20.48
C GLU A 314 5.10 -17.52 -20.54
N VAL A 315 6.37 -17.87 -20.36
CA VAL A 315 7.49 -16.96 -20.65
C VAL A 315 7.46 -16.69 -22.17
N PRO A 316 7.72 -15.45 -22.62
CA PRO A 316 7.76 -15.14 -24.04
C PRO A 316 8.85 -15.93 -24.79
N ASP A 317 8.75 -15.97 -26.12
CA ASP A 317 9.66 -16.74 -26.98
C ASP A 317 11.12 -16.25 -26.93
N ASP A 318 11.35 -15.01 -26.45
CA ASP A 318 12.68 -14.47 -26.17
C ASP A 318 13.29 -15.00 -24.86
N GLY A 319 12.54 -15.78 -24.07
CA GLY A 319 12.99 -16.37 -22.81
C GLY A 319 13.15 -15.37 -21.67
N GLN A 320 12.79 -14.10 -21.86
CA GLN A 320 13.07 -13.05 -20.87
C GLN A 320 12.02 -13.05 -19.75
N LEU A 321 12.49 -13.28 -18.51
CA LEU A 321 11.67 -13.15 -17.32
C LEU A 321 11.53 -11.67 -16.88
N PRO A 322 10.40 -11.29 -16.26
CA PRO A 322 10.21 -9.95 -15.72
C PRO A 322 11.20 -9.64 -14.60
N SER A 323 11.73 -8.42 -14.57
CA SER A 323 12.52 -7.94 -13.43
C SER A 323 11.66 -7.86 -12.17
N LEU A 324 12.19 -8.34 -11.04
CA LEU A 324 11.50 -8.31 -9.74
C LEU A 324 11.98 -7.18 -8.81
N GLU A 325 12.82 -6.26 -9.31
CA GLU A 325 13.31 -5.11 -8.55
C GLU A 325 12.21 -4.07 -8.28
N GLY A 326 11.41 -3.77 -9.30
CA GLY A 326 10.29 -2.82 -9.22
C GLY A 326 10.70 -1.34 -9.29
N ILE A 327 9.72 -0.47 -9.53
CA ILE A 327 9.89 0.98 -9.64
C ILE A 327 9.29 1.66 -8.40
N PRO A 328 10.08 2.39 -7.59
CA PRO A 328 9.64 2.93 -6.32
C PRO A 328 8.89 4.25 -6.53
N LYS A 329 7.65 4.19 -7.01
CA LYS A 329 6.73 5.34 -6.97
C LYS A 329 5.91 5.31 -5.68
N VAL A 330 4.90 6.18 -5.59
CA VAL A 330 3.91 6.14 -4.50
C VAL A 330 3.25 4.75 -4.45
N VAL A 331 2.85 4.25 -5.63
CA VAL A 331 2.52 2.84 -5.84
C VAL A 331 3.79 2.10 -6.26
N PHE A 332 4.05 0.95 -5.67
CA PHE A 332 5.18 0.12 -6.06
C PHE A 332 4.84 -0.65 -7.32
N LEU A 333 5.40 -0.19 -8.44
CA LEU A 333 5.13 -0.74 -9.77
C LEU A 333 6.21 -1.75 -10.16
N ILE A 334 5.91 -2.54 -11.18
CA ILE A 334 6.88 -3.38 -11.89
C ILE A 334 7.13 -2.77 -13.27
N ASP A 335 8.35 -2.94 -13.79
CA ASP A 335 8.68 -2.56 -15.17
C ASP A 335 7.75 -3.27 -16.16
N SER A 336 7.53 -2.65 -17.33
CA SER A 336 6.77 -3.31 -18.40
C SER A 336 7.48 -4.59 -18.85
N PHE A 337 6.72 -5.68 -18.94
CA PHE A 337 7.22 -6.97 -19.39
C PHE A 337 6.21 -7.64 -20.34
N LYS A 338 6.70 -8.61 -21.11
CA LYS A 338 5.87 -9.41 -22.02
C LYS A 338 5.46 -10.71 -21.33
N VAL A 339 4.27 -11.20 -21.65
CA VAL A 339 3.77 -12.53 -21.25
C VAL A 339 3.17 -13.18 -22.48
N LYS A 340 3.49 -14.45 -22.71
CA LYS A 340 2.82 -15.24 -23.74
C LYS A 340 1.58 -15.85 -23.13
N ILE A 341 0.41 -15.50 -23.67
CA ILE A 341 -0.89 -15.93 -23.17
C ILE A 341 -1.54 -16.81 -24.24
N LYS A 342 -1.84 -18.06 -23.90
CA LYS A 342 -2.59 -18.99 -24.78
C LYS A 342 -3.89 -19.36 -24.09
N VAL A 343 -4.97 -19.52 -24.86
CA VAL A 343 -6.20 -20.10 -24.30
C VAL A 343 -5.91 -21.56 -23.95
N ARG A 344 -6.26 -21.98 -22.73
CA ARG A 344 -6.04 -23.34 -22.23
C ARG A 344 -6.77 -24.35 -23.10
N GLN A 345 -6.10 -25.46 -23.39
CA GLN A 345 -6.70 -26.54 -24.18
C GLN A 345 -7.96 -27.10 -23.50
N ALA A 346 -7.89 -27.39 -22.19
CA ALA A 346 -9.03 -27.86 -21.41
C ALA A 346 -10.22 -26.89 -21.42
N TRP A 347 -9.96 -25.57 -21.44
CA TRP A 347 -11.01 -24.56 -21.59
C TRP A 347 -11.67 -24.65 -22.98
N ARG A 348 -10.88 -24.79 -24.05
CA ARG A 348 -11.42 -24.92 -25.42
C ARG A 348 -12.30 -26.15 -25.58
N GLU A 349 -11.83 -27.29 -25.07
CA GLU A 349 -12.56 -28.57 -25.12
C GLU A 349 -13.90 -28.47 -24.39
N ALA A 350 -13.91 -27.93 -23.17
CA ALA A 350 -15.15 -27.74 -22.41
C ALA A 350 -16.17 -26.81 -23.08
N GLN A 351 -15.72 -25.77 -23.79
CA GLN A 351 -16.62 -24.88 -24.53
C GLN A 351 -17.16 -25.52 -25.81
N ALA A 352 -16.39 -26.42 -26.44
CA ALA A 352 -16.84 -27.18 -27.60
C ALA A 352 -17.93 -28.19 -27.21
N GLU A 353 -17.78 -28.88 -26.08
CA GLU A 353 -18.76 -29.84 -25.55
C GLU A 353 -20.08 -29.17 -25.10
N GLY A 354 -20.04 -27.93 -24.62
CA GLY A 354 -21.25 -27.18 -24.23
C GLY A 354 -22.01 -26.54 -25.40
N SER A 355 -21.48 -26.61 -26.63
CA SER A 355 -22.08 -26.03 -27.84
C SER A 355 -22.79 -27.07 -28.73
N THR A 356 -22.74 -28.36 -28.34
CA THR A 356 -23.48 -29.48 -28.94
C THR A 356 -24.63 -29.88 -28.04
#